data_AF-A0A3M3A0Q0-F1
#
_entry.id   AF-A0A3M3A0Q0-F1
#
_cell.length_a   1.000
_cell.length_b   1.000
_cell.length_c   1.000
_cell.angle_alpha   90.00
_cell.angle_beta   90.00
_cell.angle_gamma   90.00
#
_symmetry.space_group_name_H-M   'P 1'
#
loop_
_entity.id
_entity.type
_entity.pdbx_description
1 polymer ?
#
loop_
_entity_poly.entity_id
_entity_poly.type
_entity_poly.pdbx_seq_one_letter_code
_entity_poly.pdbx_strand_id
1 'polypeptide(L)'
;GRKPVLIVGGVLAILSGFTMEPLLTHGSTWAVALFLCIEPFLMGVTFAPMGALLPELFPTHVRYTGASAAYNLGGIVGASVAPFFAQKLVAMGGLSWVGGYVSAAALISVLAVLSLKETRDREL
;
A
#
# COMPACT_ATOMS: atom_id res chain seq x y z
N GLY A 1 -3.98 0.71 17.87
CA GLY A 1 -4.67 -0.42 17.23
C GLY A 1 -4.20 -0.54 15.79
N ARG A 2 -4.27 -1.73 15.20
CA ARG A 2 -3.67 -2.00 13.87
C ARG A 2 -4.48 -1.42 12.71
N LYS A 3 -5.82 -1.50 12.81
CA LYS A 3 -6.76 -0.98 11.80
C LYS A 3 -6.65 0.55 11.60
N PRO A 4 -6.62 1.40 12.64
CA PRO A 4 -6.43 2.85 12.45
C PRO A 4 -5.12 3.22 11.76
N VAL A 5 -4.02 2.53 12.08
CA VAL A 5 -2.70 2.82 11.46
C VAL A 5 -2.71 2.48 9.97
N LEU A 6 -3.32 1.34 9.60
CA LEU A 6 -3.48 0.96 8.19
C LEU A 6 -4.37 1.93 7.41
N ILE A 7 -5.45 2.41 8.04
CA ILE A 7 -6.34 3.40 7.40
C ILE A 7 -5.60 4.73 7.21
N VAL A 8 -4.89 5.23 8.24
CA VAL A 8 -4.11 6.47 8.14
C VAL A 8 -3.01 6.34 7.09
N GLY A 9 -2.24 5.25 7.12
CA GLY A 9 -1.21 4.97 6.11
C GLY A 9 -1.78 4.88 4.70
N GLY A 10 -2.93 4.20 4.54
CA GLY A 10 -3.61 4.12 3.26
C GLY A 10 -4.15 5.46 2.76
N VAL A 11 -4.71 6.31 3.62
CA VAL A 11 -5.14 7.67 3.25
C VAL A 11 -3.94 8.52 2.84
N LEU A 12 -2.82 8.44 3.56
CA LEU A 12 -1.60 9.14 3.19
C LEU A 12 -1.03 8.64 1.84
N ALA A 13 -1.12 7.34 1.55
CA ALA A 13 -0.74 6.77 0.24
C ALA A 13 -1.68 7.21 -0.89
N ILE A 14 -2.98 7.38 -0.61
CA ILE A 14 -3.92 7.99 -1.58
C ILE A 14 -3.47 9.41 -1.91
N LEU A 15 -3.10 10.20 -0.90
CA LEU A 15 -2.65 11.57 -1.07
C LEU A 15 -1.28 11.65 -1.78
N SER A 16 -0.36 10.70 -1.52
CA SER A 16 0.97 10.69 -2.15
C SER A 16 0.92 10.43 -3.66
N GLY A 17 -0.09 9.70 -4.15
CA GLY A 17 -0.31 9.55 -5.59
C GLY A 17 -0.49 10.90 -6.31
N PHE A 18 -1.15 11.89 -5.68
CA PHE A 18 -1.31 13.23 -6.26
C PHE A 18 -0.03 14.07 -6.22
N THR A 19 0.92 13.75 -5.33
CA THR A 19 2.18 14.47 -5.23
C THR A 19 3.26 13.94 -6.18
N MET A 20 3.02 12.77 -6.80
CA MET A 20 3.97 12.10 -7.69
C MET A 20 4.40 12.96 -8.89
N GLU A 21 3.44 13.48 -9.67
CA GLU A 21 3.76 14.35 -10.82
C GLU A 21 4.46 15.65 -10.42
N PRO A 22 3.93 16.47 -9.49
CA PRO A 22 4.55 17.75 -9.15
C PRO A 22 5.93 17.59 -8.48
N LEU A 23 6.17 16.55 -7.67
CA LEU A 23 7.47 16.35 -7.01
C LEU A 23 8.54 15.80 -7.97
N LEU A 24 8.14 15.01 -8.98
CA LEU A 24 9.08 14.38 -9.91
C LEU A 24 9.37 15.25 -11.14
N THR A 25 8.45 16.13 -11.55
CA THR A 25 8.62 16.99 -12.73
C THR A 25 9.21 18.38 -12.42
N HIS A 26 9.24 18.78 -11.15
CA HIS A 26 9.68 20.12 -10.71
C HIS A 26 11.14 20.46 -11.02
N GLY A 27 11.96 19.51 -11.47
CA GLY A 27 13.39 19.69 -11.79
C GLY A 27 14.30 19.92 -10.58
N SER A 28 13.77 19.88 -9.34
CA SER A 28 14.53 20.05 -8.11
C SER A 28 14.93 18.70 -7.51
N THR A 29 16.23 18.47 -7.32
CA THR A 29 16.75 17.27 -6.65
C THR A 29 16.18 17.08 -5.25
N TRP A 30 15.88 18.19 -4.54
CA TRP A 30 15.31 18.13 -3.20
C TRP A 30 13.86 17.63 -3.20
N ALA A 31 13.06 17.99 -4.21
CA ALA A 31 11.68 17.51 -4.34
C ALA A 31 11.64 16.00 -4.62
N VAL A 32 12.54 15.52 -5.48
CA VAL A 32 12.70 14.08 -5.75
C VAL A 32 13.17 13.33 -4.50
N ALA A 33 14.17 13.87 -3.78
CA ALA A 33 14.64 13.27 -2.53
C ALA A 33 13.53 13.18 -1.47
N LEU A 34 12.72 14.22 -1.33
CA LEU A 34 11.57 14.22 -0.42
C LEU A 34 10.57 13.12 -0.80
N PHE A 35 10.25 12.99 -2.09
CA PHE A 35 9.36 11.91 -2.57
C PHE A 35 9.92 10.52 -2.27
N LEU A 36 11.22 10.31 -2.52
CA LEU A 36 11.92 9.06 -2.20
C LEU A 36 12.04 8.78 -0.70
N CYS A 37 11.87 9.78 0.18
CA CYS A 37 11.76 9.57 1.62
C CYS A 37 10.33 9.25 2.05
N ILE A 38 9.33 9.91 1.46
CA ILE A 38 7.91 9.73 1.79
C ILE A 38 7.43 8.33 1.43
N GLU A 39 7.73 7.84 0.22
CA GLU A 39 7.20 6.56 -0.26
C GLU A 39 7.67 5.35 0.59
N PRO A 40 8.97 5.17 0.91
CA PRO A 40 9.41 4.10 1.80
C PRO A 40 8.93 4.28 3.24
N PHE A 41 8.75 5.53 3.69
CA PHE A 41 8.17 5.79 5.01
C PHE A 41 6.72 5.30 5.07
N LEU A 42 5.90 5.62 4.07
CA LEU A 42 4.51 5.13 3.96
C LEU A 42 4.45 3.60 3.82
N MET A 43 5.41 3.02 3.10
CA MET A 43 5.59 1.57 3.05
C MET A 43 5.82 1.01 4.46
N GLY A 44 6.74 1.60 5.24
CA GLY A 44 7.00 1.18 6.62
C GLY A 44 5.78 1.28 7.53
N VAL A 45 5.03 2.39 7.46
CA VAL A 45 3.80 2.61 8.23
C VAL A 45 2.72 1.56 7.90
N THR A 46 2.66 1.11 6.66
CA THR A 46 1.68 0.12 6.21
C THR A 46 2.13 -1.32 6.51
N PHE A 47 3.41 -1.63 6.32
CA PHE A 47 3.97 -2.97 6.53
C PHE A 47 4.04 -3.36 8.02
N ALA A 48 4.36 -2.42 8.91
CA ALA A 48 4.48 -2.68 10.34
C ALA A 48 3.21 -3.30 10.98
N PRO A 49 2.00 -2.73 10.83
CA PRO A 49 0.77 -3.34 11.34
C PRO A 49 0.34 -4.57 10.53
N MET A 50 0.68 -4.65 9.24
CA MET A 50 0.29 -5.75 8.36
C MET A 50 0.93 -7.08 8.79
N GLY A 51 2.20 -7.06 9.23
CA GLY A 51 2.88 -8.26 9.73
C GLY A 51 2.21 -8.89 10.95
N ALA A 52 1.54 -8.09 11.77
CA ALA A 52 0.80 -8.59 12.93
C ALA A 52 -0.66 -8.95 12.57
N LEU A 53 -1.31 -8.15 11.71
CA LEU A 53 -2.72 -8.34 11.34
C LEU A 53 -2.92 -9.59 10.49
N LEU A 54 -2.04 -9.84 9.53
CA LEU A 54 -2.24 -10.92 8.55
C LEU A 54 -2.33 -12.31 9.21
N PRO A 55 -1.47 -12.70 10.17
CA PRO A 55 -1.63 -13.95 10.92
C PRO A 55 -2.91 -14.02 11.78
N GLU A 56 -3.42 -12.89 12.29
CA GLU A 56 -4.66 -12.89 13.09
C GLU A 56 -5.92 -13.20 12.28
N LEU A 57 -5.86 -13.02 10.96
CA LEU A 57 -6.98 -13.34 10.08
C LEU A 57 -7.17 -14.85 9.87
N PHE A 58 -6.17 -15.66 10.20
CA PHE A 58 -6.19 -17.11 9.99
C PHE A 58 -6.31 -17.90 11.30
N PRO A 59 -7.03 -19.04 11.30
CA PRO A 59 -7.09 -19.95 12.44
C PRO A 59 -5.70 -20.40 12.91
N THR A 60 -5.55 -20.67 14.20
CA THR A 60 -4.27 -21.06 14.83
C THR A 60 -3.52 -22.19 14.11
N HIS A 61 -4.24 -23.20 13.62
CA HIS A 61 -3.66 -24.37 12.95
C HIS A 61 -3.06 -24.09 11.55
N VAL A 62 -3.45 -22.98 10.90
CA VAL A 62 -2.95 -22.57 9.56
C VAL A 62 -2.44 -21.13 9.54
N ARG A 63 -2.19 -20.55 10.73
CA ARG A 63 -1.86 -19.13 10.86
C ARG A 63 -0.64 -18.73 10.03
N TYR A 64 0.45 -19.47 10.18
CA TYR A 64 1.71 -19.16 9.52
C TYR A 64 1.66 -19.43 8.02
N THR A 65 1.09 -20.58 7.62
CA THR A 65 0.96 -20.98 6.22
C THR A 65 -0.01 -20.09 5.46
N GLY A 66 -1.16 -19.77 6.04
CA GLY A 66 -2.16 -18.85 5.48
C GLY A 66 -1.61 -17.44 5.31
N ALA A 67 -0.93 -16.90 6.33
CA ALA A 67 -0.32 -15.57 6.26
C ALA A 67 0.80 -15.52 5.21
N SER A 68 1.68 -16.52 5.17
CA SER A 68 2.75 -16.60 4.18
C SER A 68 2.20 -16.74 2.75
N ALA A 69 1.19 -17.58 2.55
CA ALA A 69 0.56 -17.75 1.24
C ALA A 69 -0.10 -16.45 0.78
N ALA A 70 -0.86 -15.77 1.65
CA ALA A 70 -1.48 -14.49 1.33
C ALA A 70 -0.44 -13.40 1.00
N TYR A 71 0.66 -13.32 1.77
CA TYR A 71 1.74 -12.38 1.53
C TYR A 71 2.46 -12.65 0.20
N ASN A 72 2.80 -13.90 -0.09
CA ASN A 72 3.49 -14.26 -1.33
C ASN A 72 2.59 -14.06 -2.55
N LEU A 73 1.32 -14.48 -2.50
CA LEU A 73 0.38 -14.28 -3.59
C LEU A 73 0.11 -12.79 -3.83
N GLY A 74 -0.14 -12.03 -2.77
CA GLY A 74 -0.32 -10.57 -2.85
C GLY A 74 0.93 -9.87 -3.37
N GLY A 75 2.11 -10.29 -2.93
CA GLY A 75 3.40 -9.77 -3.38
C GLY A 75 3.65 -10.07 -4.85
N ILE A 76 3.43 -11.31 -5.31
CA ILE A 76 3.63 -11.69 -6.72
C ILE A 76 2.68 -10.88 -7.61
N VAL A 77 1.38 -10.84 -7.28
CA VAL A 77 0.39 -10.12 -8.09
C VAL A 77 0.67 -8.62 -8.05
N GLY A 78 0.84 -8.04 -6.86
CA GLY A 78 1.08 -6.60 -6.70
C GLY A 78 2.38 -6.14 -7.37
N ALA A 79 3.50 -6.82 -7.10
CA ALA A 79 4.81 -6.41 -7.60
C ALA A 79 5.01 -6.68 -9.10
N SER A 80 4.39 -7.73 -9.65
CA SER A 80 4.54 -8.03 -11.09
C SER A 80 3.63 -7.14 -11.95
N VAL A 81 2.43 -6.85 -11.46
CA VAL A 81 1.41 -6.14 -12.23
C VAL A 81 1.62 -4.62 -12.18
N ALA A 82 2.12 -4.09 -11.07
CA ALA A 82 2.30 -2.64 -10.91
C ALA A 82 3.28 -2.00 -11.91
N PRO A 83 4.51 -2.52 -12.16
CA PRO A 83 5.43 -1.91 -13.11
C PRO A 83 4.91 -1.94 -14.55
N PHE A 84 4.24 -3.03 -14.93
CA PHE A 84 3.66 -3.18 -16.27
C PHE A 84 2.59 -2.11 -16.54
N PHE A 85 1.64 -1.93 -15.62
CA PHE A 85 0.63 -0.90 -15.77
C PHE A 85 1.20 0.51 -15.61
N ALA A 86 2.14 0.72 -14.68
CA ALA A 86 2.79 2.01 -14.51
C ALA A 86 3.46 2.47 -15.81
N GLN A 87 4.23 1.60 -16.48
CA GLN A 87 4.85 1.92 -17.77
C GLN A 87 3.82 2.29 -18.84
N LYS A 88 2.73 1.50 -18.96
CA LYS A 88 1.66 1.84 -19.90
C LYS A 88 0.98 3.16 -19.58
N LEU A 89 0.71 3.44 -18.31
CA LEU A 89 0.05 4.67 -17.86
C LEU A 89 0.92 5.91 -18.12
N VAL A 90 2.23 5.81 -17.87
CA VAL A 90 3.18 6.87 -18.25
C VAL A 90 3.11 7.15 -19.74
N ALA A 91 3.11 6.12 -20.59
CA ALA A 91 3.07 6.28 -22.04
C ALA A 91 1.76 6.92 -22.56
N MET A 92 0.64 6.72 -21.85
CA MET A 92 -0.67 7.25 -22.26
C MET A 92 -0.94 8.66 -21.73
N GLY A 93 -0.52 8.96 -20.49
CA GLY A 93 -0.93 10.19 -19.81
C GLY A 93 0.07 10.72 -18.79
N GLY A 94 1.28 10.17 -18.73
CA GLY A 94 2.35 10.67 -17.86
C GLY A 94 2.22 10.26 -16.39
N LEU A 95 2.89 11.00 -15.52
CA LEU A 95 3.07 10.66 -14.10
C LEU A 95 1.78 10.78 -13.28
N SER A 96 0.85 11.69 -13.64
CA SER A 96 -0.45 11.81 -12.96
C SER A 96 -1.26 10.53 -13.04
N TRP A 97 -1.20 9.82 -14.17
CA TRP A 97 -1.93 8.56 -14.34
C TRP A 97 -1.34 7.43 -13.48
N VAL A 98 -0.02 7.43 -13.29
CA VAL A 98 0.63 6.51 -12.34
C VAL A 98 0.23 6.85 -10.91
N GLY A 99 0.24 8.14 -10.56
CA GLY A 99 -0.23 8.64 -9.28
C GLY A 99 -1.67 8.20 -8.99
N GLY A 100 -2.57 8.37 -9.96
CA GLY A 100 -3.96 7.92 -9.87
C GLY A 100 -4.09 6.40 -9.71
N TYR A 101 -3.26 5.61 -10.38
CA TYR A 101 -3.20 4.16 -10.18
C TYR A 101 -2.78 3.78 -8.76
N VAL A 102 -1.75 4.44 -8.21
CA VAL A 102 -1.30 4.23 -6.82
C VAL A 102 -2.42 4.62 -5.85
N SER A 103 -3.07 5.77 -6.06
CA SER A 103 -4.20 6.21 -5.23
C SER A 103 -5.38 5.24 -5.30
N ALA A 104 -5.71 4.69 -6.47
CA ALA A 104 -6.77 3.70 -6.62
C ALA A 104 -6.43 2.38 -5.91
N ALA A 105 -5.19 1.89 -6.04
CA ALA A 105 -4.73 0.70 -5.34
C ALA A 105 -4.75 0.89 -3.80
N ALA A 106 -4.31 2.06 -3.32
CA ALA A 106 -4.37 2.42 -1.91
C ALA A 106 -5.81 2.50 -1.40
N LEU A 107 -6.73 3.05 -2.19
CA LEU A 107 -8.16 3.09 -1.86
C LEU A 107 -8.76 1.69 -1.71
N ILE A 108 -8.45 0.77 -2.65
CA ILE A 108 -8.88 -0.63 -2.56
C ILE A 108 -8.34 -1.27 -1.27
N SER A 109 -7.08 -1.01 -0.92
CA SER A 109 -6.47 -1.50 0.32
C SER A 109 -7.20 -0.97 1.57
N VAL A 110 -7.51 0.33 1.61
CA VAL A 110 -8.28 0.94 2.70
C VAL A 110 -9.67 0.31 2.82
N LEU A 111 -10.38 0.11 1.70
CA LEU A 111 -11.70 -0.54 1.69
C LEU A 111 -11.63 -2.00 2.19
N ALA A 112 -10.59 -2.73 1.82
CA ALA A 112 -10.35 -4.09 2.32
C ALA A 112 -10.14 -4.08 3.85
N VAL A 113 -9.30 -3.18 4.35
CA VAL A 113 -9.05 -3.01 5.79
C VAL A 113 -10.32 -2.60 6.54
N LEU A 114 -11.13 -1.70 5.98
CA LEU A 114 -12.41 -1.30 6.56
C LEU A 114 -13.38 -2.48 6.69
N SER A 115 -13.39 -3.37 5.70
CA SER A 115 -14.22 -4.57 5.65
C SER A 115 -13.79 -5.66 6.65
N LEU A 116 -12.56 -5.59 7.17
CA LEU A 116 -12.13 -6.47 8.25
C LEU A 116 -12.85 -6.12 9.54
N LYS A 117 -13.50 -7.11 10.16
CA LYS A 117 -14.00 -6.99 11.54
C LYS A 117 -12.81 -6.79 12.48
N GLU A 118 -12.93 -5.82 13.38
CA GLU A 118 -11.87 -5.49 14.33
C GLU A 118 -11.49 -6.75 15.13
N THR A 119 -10.24 -7.22 15.01
CA THR A 119 -9.75 -8.41 15.74
C THR A 119 -9.49 -8.13 17.22
N ARG A 120 -9.77 -6.91 17.71
CA ARG A 120 -9.50 -6.49 19.09
C ARG A 120 -10.25 -7.32 20.15
N ASP A 121 -11.39 -7.91 19.79
CA ASP A 121 -12.23 -8.68 20.72
C ASP A 121 -12.26 -10.19 20.42
N ARG A 122 -11.39 -10.69 19.53
CA ARG A 122 -11.23 -12.14 19.33
C ARG A 122 -10.11 -12.62 20.23
N GLU A 123 -10.47 -13.12 21.41
CA GLU A 123 -9.58 -13.99 22.19
C GLU A 123 -9.13 -15.14 21.29
N LEU A 124 -7.81 -15.26 21.11
CA LEU A 124 -7.15 -16.30 20.34
C LEU A 124 -6.93 -17.56 21.16
#